data_AF-A0A9P0P1K2-F1
#
_entry.id   AF-A0A9P0P1K2-F1
#
_cell.length_a   1.000
_cell.length_b   1.000
_cell.length_c   1.000
_cell.angle_alpha   90.00
_cell.angle_beta   90.00
_cell.angle_gamma   90.00
#
_symmetry.space_group_name_H-M   'P 1'
#
loop_
_entity.id
_entity.type
_entity.pdbx_description
1 polymer ?
#
loop_
_entity_poly.entity_id
_entity_poly.type
_entity_poly.pdbx_seq_one_letter_code
_entity_poly.pdbx_strand_id
1 'polypeptide(L)'
;MKSLLILSVFVAVFSSSAAADDKKGPKVTDKVWFDIKIGDEAVGRVVIGLFGKTVPKTVQNFVELAKRPEGQGYKGSKFHRVIKDFMIQGGDFTKGDGTGGKQVHSTRLIYATQKNMKTKV
;
A
#
# COMPACT_ATOMS: atom_id res chain seq x y z
N MET A 1 73.92 5.97 -23.03
CA MET A 1 73.19 6.56 -24.18
C MET A 1 71.92 5.77 -24.42
N LYS A 2 70.78 6.47 -24.52
CA LYS A 2 69.54 6.12 -25.23
C LYS A 2 68.74 4.97 -24.62
N SER A 3 67.70 5.30 -23.84
CA SER A 3 66.29 5.39 -24.32
C SER A 3 65.56 4.13 -23.81
N LEU A 4 64.40 4.16 -23.18
CA LEU A 4 63.16 4.76 -23.66
C LEU A 4 62.12 4.74 -22.53
N LEU A 5 61.40 5.86 -22.36
CA LEU A 5 60.20 6.02 -21.54
C LEU A 5 59.06 5.09 -22.01
N ILE A 6 58.38 4.41 -21.09
CA ILE A 6 56.97 4.00 -21.21
C ILE A 6 56.40 4.10 -19.79
N LEU A 7 55.97 5.28 -19.33
CA LEU A 7 54.66 5.91 -19.55
C LEU A 7 53.48 4.95 -19.31
N SER A 8 52.75 5.18 -18.20
CA SER A 8 51.37 4.72 -17.94
C SER A 8 51.18 3.20 -18.02
N VAL A 9 50.69 2.50 -17.01
CA VAL A 9 49.32 2.64 -16.56
C VAL A 9 49.29 2.14 -15.12
N PHE A 10 49.21 3.05 -14.16
CA PHE A 10 48.55 2.74 -12.90
C PHE A 10 47.11 2.46 -13.32
N VAL A 11 46.77 1.19 -13.58
CA VAL A 11 45.37 0.80 -13.80
C VAL A 11 44.74 0.95 -12.44
N ALA A 12 44.35 2.19 -12.12
CA ALA A 12 43.32 2.43 -11.15
C ALA A 12 42.11 1.70 -11.72
N VAL A 13 41.95 0.44 -11.31
CA VAL A 13 40.70 -0.28 -11.38
C VAL A 13 39.77 0.48 -10.45
N PHE A 14 39.30 1.64 -10.92
CA PHE A 14 38.03 2.20 -10.50
C PHE A 14 37.01 1.19 -11.00
N SER A 15 36.82 0.13 -10.21
CA SER A 15 35.58 -0.62 -10.22
C SER A 15 34.50 0.40 -9.94
N SER A 16 33.92 0.96 -11.01
CA SER A 16 32.64 1.62 -10.94
C SER A 16 31.67 0.55 -10.45
N SER A 17 31.49 0.47 -9.13
CA SER A 17 30.30 -0.14 -8.58
C SER A 17 29.16 0.72 -9.14
N ALA A 18 28.58 0.27 -10.26
CA ALA A 18 27.28 0.72 -10.67
C ALA A 18 26.43 0.59 -9.42
N ALA A 19 26.05 1.73 -8.84
CA ALA A 19 25.17 1.77 -7.70
C ALA A 19 23.94 0.98 -8.13
N ALA A 20 23.79 -0.23 -7.59
CA ALA A 20 22.57 -0.98 -7.72
C ALA A 20 21.49 -0.04 -7.18
N ASP A 21 20.64 0.41 -8.08
CA ASP A 21 19.53 1.29 -7.76
C ASP A 21 18.55 0.43 -6.96
N ASP A 22 18.82 0.30 -5.65
CA ASP A 22 17.95 -0.34 -4.67
C ASP A 22 16.66 0.46 -4.68
N LYS A 23 15.70 0.05 -5.53
CA LYS A 23 14.36 0.63 -5.57
C LYS A 23 13.67 0.33 -4.24
N LYS A 24 13.98 1.14 -3.21
CA LYS A 24 13.36 1.06 -1.89
C LYS A 24 11.88 1.35 -2.05
N GLY A 25 11.05 0.33 -1.85
CA GLY A 25 9.60 0.45 -1.82
C GLY A 25 9.11 1.42 -0.73
N PRO A 26 7.83 1.79 -0.73
CA PRO A 26 7.27 2.69 0.26
C PRO A 26 7.44 2.12 1.68
N LYS A 27 7.78 2.99 2.63
CA LYS A 27 8.00 2.60 4.02
C LYS A 27 6.66 2.45 4.75
N VAL A 28 6.46 1.30 5.40
CA VAL A 28 5.33 1.09 6.31
C VAL A 28 5.47 2.03 7.51
N THR A 29 4.45 2.82 7.79
CA THR A 29 4.41 3.75 8.93
C THR A 29 3.40 3.33 10.00
N ASP A 30 2.30 2.71 9.56
CA ASP A 30 1.19 2.32 10.42
C ASP A 30 0.76 0.89 10.10
N LYS A 31 0.14 0.22 11.07
CA LYS A 31 -0.44 -1.10 10.89
C LYS A 31 -1.84 -1.11 11.44
N VAL A 32 -2.74 -1.78 10.73
CA VAL A 32 -4.08 -2.16 11.25
C VAL A 32 -4.30 -3.64 11.02
N TRP A 33 -5.24 -4.23 11.74
CA TRP A 33 -5.58 -5.63 11.54
C TRP A 33 -7.08 -5.84 11.50
N PHE A 34 -7.49 -6.88 10.77
CA PHE A 34 -8.86 -7.36 10.74
C PHE A 34 -8.88 -8.83 11.17
N ASP A 35 -9.73 -9.14 12.14
CA ASP A 35 -10.08 -10.51 12.49
C ASP A 35 -11.26 -10.93 11.60
N ILE A 36 -11.01 -11.85 10.68
CA ILE A 36 -11.96 -12.23 9.64
C ILE A 36 -12.77 -13.43 10.10
N LYS A 37 -14.08 -13.37 9.80
CA LYS A 37 -15.00 -14.50 9.92
C LYS A 37 -15.61 -14.84 8.57
N ILE A 38 -15.90 -16.13 8.37
CA ILE A 38 -16.73 -16.63 7.26
C ILE A 38 -17.94 -17.31 7.91
N GLY A 39 -19.12 -16.70 7.77
CA GLY A 39 -20.25 -17.04 8.64
C GLY A 39 -19.89 -16.75 10.10
N ASP A 40 -20.10 -17.73 10.97
CA ASP A 40 -19.78 -17.61 12.41
C ASP A 40 -18.36 -18.09 12.75
N GLU A 41 -17.64 -18.66 11.79
CA GLU A 41 -16.31 -19.23 11.99
C GLU A 41 -15.21 -18.18 11.86
N ALA A 42 -14.31 -18.12 12.84
CA ALA A 42 -13.12 -17.26 12.78
C ALA A 42 -12.02 -17.93 11.94
N VAL A 43 -11.61 -17.26 10.85
CA VAL A 43 -10.64 -17.82 9.88
C VAL A 43 -9.24 -17.25 10.01
N GLY A 44 -9.08 -16.14 10.74
CA GLY A 44 -7.77 -15.62 11.11
C GLY A 44 -7.65 -14.10 11.03
N ARG A 45 -6.43 -13.62 11.26
CA ARG A 45 -6.09 -12.20 11.30
C ARG A 45 -5.29 -11.78 10.06
N VAL A 46 -5.76 -10.73 9.41
CA VAL A 46 -5.01 -10.03 8.35
C VAL A 46 -4.40 -8.77 8.92
N VAL A 47 -3.08 -8.60 8.80
CA VAL A 47 -2.37 -7.38 9.22
C VAL A 47 -1.96 -6.59 7.98
N ILE A 48 -2.40 -5.33 7.90
CA ILE A 48 -2.18 -4.45 6.75
C ILE A 48 -1.17 -3.38 7.16
N GLY A 49 -0.02 -3.36 6.47
CA GLY A 49 0.94 -2.27 6.54
C GLY A 49 0.50 -1.10 5.66
N LEU A 50 0.54 0.11 6.21
CA LEU A 50 0.08 1.33 5.55
C LEU A 50 1.26 2.29 5.32
N PHE A 51 1.23 3.00 4.19
CA PHE A 51 2.31 3.87 3.72
C PHE A 51 2.00 5.35 3.98
N GLY A 52 1.92 5.76 5.24
CA GLY A 52 1.49 7.11 5.66
C GLY A 52 2.41 8.22 5.18
N LYS A 53 3.70 7.95 4.95
CA LYS A 53 4.62 8.92 4.31
C LYS A 53 4.28 9.17 2.83
N THR A 54 3.71 8.18 2.16
CA THR A 54 3.37 8.26 0.72
C THR A 54 1.98 8.82 0.52
N VAL A 55 1.00 8.39 1.32
CA VAL A 55 -0.42 8.77 1.19
C VAL A 55 -1.06 9.08 2.57
N PRO A 56 -0.63 10.18 3.24
CA PRO A 56 -0.97 10.43 4.65
C PRO A 56 -2.48 10.53 4.90
N LYS A 57 -3.22 11.25 4.05
CA LYS A 57 -4.67 11.45 4.20
C LYS A 57 -5.46 10.15 4.05
N THR A 58 -5.06 9.30 3.10
CA THR A 58 -5.69 8.00 2.87
C THR A 58 -5.43 7.06 4.04
N VAL A 59 -4.19 7.03 4.53
CA VAL A 59 -3.81 6.20 5.68
C VAL A 59 -4.52 6.65 6.94
N GLN A 60 -4.59 7.95 7.20
CA GLN A 60 -5.35 8.49 8.32
C GLN A 60 -6.82 8.06 8.27
N ASN A 61 -7.51 8.27 7.14
CA ASN A 61 -8.90 7.84 6.99
C ASN A 61 -9.08 6.32 7.19
N PHE A 62 -8.18 5.51 6.65
CA PHE A 62 -8.25 4.05 6.79
C PHE A 62 -8.04 3.59 8.24
N VAL A 63 -7.06 4.16 8.94
CA VAL A 63 -6.79 3.88 10.36
C VAL A 63 -7.97 4.29 11.24
N GLU A 64 -8.54 5.47 11.00
CA GLU A 64 -9.68 5.96 11.76
C GLU A 64 -10.93 5.08 11.56
N LEU A 65 -11.26 4.71 10.31
CA LEU A 65 -12.37 3.79 10.03
C LEU A 65 -12.15 2.39 10.63
N ALA A 66 -10.91 1.92 10.72
CA ALA A 66 -10.59 0.65 11.36
C ALA A 66 -10.79 0.67 12.88
N LYS A 67 -10.63 1.84 13.53
CA LYS A 67 -10.78 2.01 14.98
C LYS A 67 -12.21 2.30 15.44
N ARG A 68 -13.07 2.76 14.53
CA ARG A 68 -14.45 3.12 14.87
C ARG A 68 -15.27 1.92 15.33
N PRO A 69 -16.27 2.14 16.21
CA PRO A 69 -17.16 1.08 16.65
C PRO A 69 -17.99 0.54 15.49
N GLU A 70 -18.64 -0.58 15.74
CA GLU A 70 -19.53 -1.23 14.77
C GLU A 70 -20.61 -0.27 14.27
N GLY A 71 -20.89 -0.34 12.96
CA GLY A 71 -21.81 0.57 12.27
C GLY A 71 -21.24 1.97 11.96
N GLN A 72 -20.05 2.32 12.46
CA GLN A 72 -19.41 3.63 12.20
C GLN A 72 -18.10 3.53 11.41
N GLY A 73 -17.60 2.31 11.19
CA GLY A 73 -16.37 2.00 10.48
C GLY A 73 -16.32 0.53 10.06
N TYR A 74 -15.13 -0.04 9.88
CA TYR A 74 -15.00 -1.38 9.28
C TYR A 74 -15.43 -2.53 10.19
N LYS A 75 -15.50 -2.32 11.51
CA LYS A 75 -15.96 -3.35 12.44
C LYS A 75 -17.40 -3.76 12.12
N GLY A 76 -17.62 -5.06 11.94
CA GLY A 76 -18.92 -5.63 11.55
C GLY A 76 -19.27 -5.49 10.07
N SER A 77 -18.45 -4.78 9.27
CA SER A 77 -18.66 -4.71 7.82
C SER A 77 -18.22 -6.00 7.11
N LYS A 78 -18.81 -6.30 5.95
CA LYS A 78 -18.54 -7.50 5.16
C LYS A 78 -17.72 -7.21 3.90
N PHE A 79 -17.01 -8.23 3.41
CA PHE A 79 -16.49 -8.25 2.04
C PHE A 79 -17.64 -8.56 1.09
N HIS A 80 -18.24 -7.53 0.50
CA HIS A 80 -19.45 -7.67 -0.34
C HIS A 80 -19.13 -8.16 -1.76
N ARG A 81 -17.86 -8.16 -2.17
CA ARG A 81 -17.43 -8.66 -3.47
C ARG A 81 -16.14 -9.46 -3.35
N VAL A 82 -16.18 -10.71 -3.79
CA VAL A 82 -15.05 -11.65 -3.78
C VAL A 82 -14.94 -12.24 -5.18
N ILE A 83 -13.81 -12.02 -5.85
CA ILE A 83 -13.53 -12.59 -7.16
C ILE A 83 -12.26 -13.42 -7.03
N LYS A 84 -12.42 -14.73 -7.26
CA LYS A 84 -11.32 -15.70 -7.21
C LYS A 84 -10.21 -15.27 -8.17
N ASP A 85 -8.96 -15.41 -7.72
CA ASP A 85 -7.75 -15.09 -8.47
C ASP A 85 -7.64 -13.61 -8.91
N PHE A 86 -8.41 -12.72 -8.28
CA PHE A 86 -8.34 -11.29 -8.53
C PHE A 86 -8.28 -10.48 -7.23
N MET A 87 -9.40 -10.34 -6.51
CA MET A 87 -9.45 -9.48 -5.32
C MET A 87 -10.68 -9.74 -4.42
N ILE A 88 -10.56 -9.24 -3.20
CA ILE A 88 -11.66 -9.05 -2.25
C ILE A 88 -11.90 -7.56 -2.02
N GLN A 89 -13.16 -7.16 -1.96
CA GLN A 89 -13.57 -5.77 -1.76
C GLN A 89 -14.58 -5.69 -0.60
N GLY A 90 -14.28 -4.78 0.32
CA GLY A 90 -15.09 -4.47 1.49
C GLY A 90 -15.16 -2.96 1.73
N GLY A 91 -15.40 -2.55 2.97
CA GLY A 91 -15.35 -1.15 3.38
C GLY A 91 -16.67 -0.37 3.22
N ASP A 92 -17.70 -0.97 2.62
CA ASP A 92 -19.06 -0.43 2.71
C ASP A 92 -19.71 -0.89 4.01
N PHE A 93 -19.51 -0.10 5.06
CA PHE A 93 -20.08 -0.33 6.39
C PHE A 93 -21.48 0.26 6.58
N THR A 94 -22.06 0.88 5.54
CA THR A 94 -23.38 1.54 5.64
C THR A 94 -24.50 0.74 5.00
N LYS A 95 -24.23 0.11 3.85
CA LYS A 95 -25.22 -0.68 3.10
C LYS A 95 -24.74 -2.10 2.85
N GLY A 96 -23.41 -2.28 2.74
CA GLY A 96 -22.80 -3.59 2.51
C GLY A 96 -23.08 -4.16 1.12
N ASP A 97 -23.49 -3.35 0.15
CA ASP A 97 -23.76 -3.76 -1.23
C ASP A 97 -22.77 -3.12 -2.24
N GLY A 98 -21.89 -2.24 -1.75
CA GLY A 98 -20.90 -1.53 -2.55
C GLY A 98 -21.35 -0.14 -3.01
N THR A 99 -22.60 0.26 -2.74
CA THR A 99 -23.12 1.59 -3.06
C THR A 99 -22.97 2.60 -1.92
N GLY A 100 -22.53 2.14 -0.75
CA GLY A 100 -22.33 2.95 0.45
C GLY A 100 -20.86 3.23 0.78
N GLY A 101 -20.59 3.37 2.08
CA GLY A 101 -19.32 3.79 2.64
C GLY A 101 -19.25 5.30 2.81
N LYS A 102 -18.51 5.78 3.82
CA LYS A 102 -18.26 7.21 4.04
C LYS A 102 -16.83 7.41 4.52
N GLN A 103 -16.27 8.58 4.21
CA GLN A 103 -15.02 9.01 4.81
C GLN A 103 -15.27 9.61 6.18
N VAL A 104 -14.23 9.65 7.02
CA VAL A 104 -14.34 10.23 8.37
C VAL A 104 -14.56 11.74 8.31
N HIS A 105 -13.96 12.44 7.33
CA HIS A 105 -13.91 13.91 7.30
C HIS A 105 -14.58 14.56 6.08
N SER A 106 -15.36 13.83 5.28
CA SER A 106 -16.01 14.42 4.10
C SER A 106 -17.30 13.72 3.69
N THR A 107 -18.27 14.51 3.21
CA THR A 107 -19.52 14.08 2.57
C THR A 107 -19.35 13.51 1.16
N ARG A 108 -18.13 13.54 0.58
CA ARG A 108 -17.87 13.02 -0.78
C ARG A 108 -17.44 11.56 -0.74
N LEU A 109 -18.18 10.70 -1.44
CA LEU A 109 -17.77 9.34 -1.79
C LEU A 109 -16.56 9.42 -2.73
N ILE A 110 -15.39 8.95 -2.31
CA ILE A 110 -14.25 8.81 -3.23
C ILE A 110 -14.16 7.34 -3.58
N TYR A 111 -14.60 6.98 -4.79
CA TYR A 111 -14.00 5.86 -5.48
C TYR A 111 -12.51 6.13 -5.51
N ALA A 112 -11.71 5.28 -4.86
CA ALA A 112 -10.26 5.31 -4.97
C ALA A 112 -9.84 4.87 -6.39
N THR A 113 -10.34 5.53 -7.43
CA THR A 113 -9.73 5.52 -8.75
C THR A 113 -8.63 6.56 -8.67
N GLN A 114 -7.39 6.08 -8.56
CA GLN A 114 -6.18 6.86 -8.68
C GLN A 114 -6.18 7.50 -10.08
N LYS A 115 -6.81 8.68 -10.23
CA LYS A 115 -7.02 9.34 -11.54
C LYS A 115 -5.74 9.77 -12.27
N ASN A 116 -4.55 9.45 -11.76
CA ASN A 116 -3.27 9.87 -12.35
C ASN A 116 -2.19 8.77 -12.42
N MET A 117 -2.51 7.49 -12.24
CA MET A 117 -1.54 6.44 -12.60
C MET A 117 -1.63 6.17 -14.10
N LYS A 118 -0.95 6.99 -14.89
CA LYS A 118 -0.64 6.66 -16.28
C LYS A 118 0.30 5.46 -16.25
N THR A 119 -0.24 4.25 -16.37
CA THR A 119 0.55 3.10 -16.78
C THR A 119 1.04 3.39 -18.19
N LYS A 120 2.32 3.76 -18.32
CA LYS A 120 3.04 3.51 -19.57
C LYS A 120 3.06 1.99 -19.73
N VAL A 121 2.39 1.51 -20.77
CA VAL A 121 2.77 0.24 -21.40
C VAL A 121 4.07 0.50 -22.16
#